data_AF-A0A3D2E3X8-F1
#
_entry.id   AF-A0A3D2E3X8-F1
#
_cell.length_a   1.000
_cell.length_b   1.000
_cell.length_c   1.000
_cell.angle_alpha   90.00
_cell.angle_beta   90.00
_cell.angle_gamma   90.00
#
_symmetry.space_group_name_H-M   'P 1'
#
loop_
_entity.id
_entity.type
_entity.pdbx_description
1 polymer ?
#
loop_
_entity_poly.entity_id
_entity_poly.type
_entity_poly.pdbx_seq_one_letter_code
_entity_poly.pdbx_strand_id
1 'polypeptide(L)'
;MKKLKFFLSAYLLTLCMSVFIGAGSATAFAYDGGAEAVPCEHEYIEQIYDATCTENGYTEYVCELCSESYKDNFTDVKAHNYSETKTEPTCTEKGYTTYVCVDCGFTYVQTDVDETGHNFEEVIVPNDCTHKGYTTHFCTNCGYTYTDNITEAIGHDFVETVFDATCTEIGYTQHVCNTCGYTFNDNIIEKLPHNYEAVTVDATCLEGGYGHRV
;
A
#
# COMPACT_ATOMS: atom_id res chain seq x y z
N MET A 1 -10.37 16.80 -7.39
CA MET A 1 -9.83 16.59 -6.03
C MET A 1 -9.33 17.94 -5.50
N LYS A 2 -9.92 18.39 -4.39
CA LYS A 2 -9.77 19.72 -3.79
C LYS A 2 -8.33 19.95 -3.31
N LYS A 3 -7.67 21.01 -3.78
CA LYS A 3 -6.56 21.64 -3.04
C LYS A 3 -7.18 22.65 -2.07
N LEU A 4 -7.26 22.26 -0.81
CA LEU A 4 -7.81 23.07 0.27
C LEU A 4 -6.73 24.03 0.78
N LYS A 5 -7.05 25.33 0.75
CA LYS A 5 -6.29 26.44 1.32
C LYS A 5 -6.15 26.28 2.84
N PHE A 6 -4.98 26.60 3.38
CA PHE A 6 -4.86 27.10 4.76
C PHE A 6 -4.11 28.43 4.72
N PHE A 7 -4.91 29.50 4.73
CA PHE A 7 -4.50 30.83 5.20
C PHE A 7 -4.83 30.86 6.70
N LEU A 8 -3.83 31.11 7.55
CA LEU A 8 -4.00 31.54 8.94
C LEU A 8 -3.07 32.77 9.09
N SER A 9 -3.57 33.98 8.87
CA SER A 9 -4.28 34.84 9.84
C SER A 9 -3.35 35.39 10.93
N ALA A 10 -2.61 36.45 10.59
CA ALA A 10 -2.00 37.34 11.57
C ALA A 10 -2.99 38.49 11.86
N TYR A 11 -3.68 38.40 13.01
CA TYR A 11 -4.49 39.49 13.56
C TYR A 11 -4.52 39.39 15.09
N LEU A 12 -3.69 40.21 15.74
CA LEU A 12 -3.77 40.75 17.13
C LEU A 12 -2.39 41.42 17.35
N LEU A 13 -2.19 42.71 17.60
CA LEU A 13 -2.96 43.72 18.33
C LEU A 13 -2.81 45.09 17.64
N THR A 14 -3.94 45.73 17.36
CA THR A 14 -4.07 47.20 17.34
C THR A 14 -4.94 47.60 18.52
N LEU A 15 -4.51 48.62 19.26
CA LEU A 15 -5.26 49.59 20.10
C LEU A 15 -4.52 49.85 21.42
N CYS A 16 -3.81 50.96 21.49
CA CYS A 16 -4.40 52.15 22.13
C CYS A 16 -3.57 53.37 21.76
N MET A 17 -4.08 54.11 20.77
CA MET A 17 -3.64 55.46 20.46
C MET A 17 -4.74 56.35 21.03
N SER A 18 -4.49 56.94 22.19
CA SER A 18 -5.31 58.04 22.70
C SER A 18 -4.41 59.20 23.05
N VAL A 19 -4.48 60.19 22.16
CA VAL A 19 -4.05 61.57 22.32
C VAL A 19 -4.52 62.11 23.67
N PHE A 20 -3.59 62.61 24.47
CA PHE A 20 -3.87 63.72 25.38
C PHE A 20 -2.90 64.85 25.08
N ILE A 21 -3.48 65.92 24.54
CA ILE A 21 -2.91 67.26 24.48
C ILE A 21 -2.74 67.71 25.94
N GLY A 22 -1.49 67.88 26.36
CA GLY A 22 -1.14 68.49 27.63
C GLY A 22 0.01 69.46 27.39
N ALA A 23 -0.34 70.70 27.08
CA ALA A 23 0.58 71.82 27.20
C ALA A 23 0.95 71.95 28.69
N GLY A 24 2.01 71.28 29.10
CA GLY A 24 2.63 71.39 30.40
C GLY A 24 4.02 71.95 30.19
N SER A 25 4.21 73.21 30.55
CA SER A 25 5.49 73.89 30.64
C SER A 25 6.58 72.96 31.17
N ALA A 26 7.55 72.62 30.33
CA ALA A 26 8.80 72.05 30.78
C ALA A 26 9.46 73.10 31.69
N THR A 27 9.17 73.03 32.99
CA THR A 27 10.10 73.55 33.98
C THR A 27 11.29 72.62 33.91
N ALA A 28 12.28 73.04 33.13
CA ALA A 28 13.62 72.52 33.24
C ALA A 28 14.07 72.82 34.68
N PHE A 29 13.81 71.91 35.59
CA PHE A 29 14.65 71.76 36.76
C PHE A 29 15.97 71.23 36.20
N ALA A 30 16.86 72.18 35.89
CA ALA A 30 18.28 71.92 35.83
C ALA A 30 18.63 71.27 37.18
N TYR A 31 18.76 69.95 37.19
CA TYR A 31 19.51 69.32 38.25
C TYR A 31 20.94 69.78 38.03
N ASP A 32 21.40 70.61 38.96
CA ASP A 32 22.78 71.06 39.01
C ASP A 32 23.65 69.82 39.15
N GLY A 33 24.51 69.60 38.16
CA GLY A 33 25.39 68.45 38.07
C GLY A 33 26.35 68.45 39.25
N GLY A 34 26.34 67.37 40.02
CA GLY A 34 27.23 67.26 41.18
C GLY A 34 27.18 65.92 41.92
N ALA A 35 26.54 64.89 41.36
CA ALA A 35 26.89 63.53 41.74
C ALA A 35 27.82 63.03 40.64
N GLU A 36 29.13 63.07 40.89
CA GLU A 36 30.09 62.32 40.09
C GLU A 36 29.53 60.90 39.96
N ALA A 37 29.44 60.38 38.73
CA ALA A 37 29.12 58.99 38.51
C ALA A 37 30.13 58.20 39.33
N VAL A 38 29.69 57.61 40.45
CA VAL A 38 30.57 56.82 41.30
C VAL A 38 31.12 55.73 40.38
N PRO A 39 32.45 55.71 40.12
CA PRO A 39 33.02 54.64 39.32
C PRO A 39 32.70 53.35 40.07
N CYS A 40 31.77 52.57 39.53
CA CYS A 40 31.50 51.25 40.06
C CYS A 40 32.73 50.41 39.74
N GLU A 41 33.55 50.18 40.76
CA GLU A 41 34.58 49.16 40.71
C GLU A 41 33.84 47.83 40.68
N HIS A 42 33.79 47.22 39.50
CA HIS A 42 33.08 45.98 39.30
C HIS A 42 33.92 44.81 39.81
N GLU A 43 33.47 44.18 40.89
CA GLU A 43 33.93 42.86 41.30
C GLU A 43 32.98 41.83 40.67
N TYR A 44 33.52 41.00 39.76
CA TYR A 44 32.74 39.98 39.06
C TYR A 44 32.95 38.61 39.71
N ILE A 45 31.86 37.89 39.92
CA ILE A 45 31.89 36.46 40.24
C ILE A 45 31.75 35.64 38.95
N GLU A 46 32.44 34.51 38.90
CA GLU A 46 32.44 33.59 37.76
C GLU A 46 31.39 32.49 37.94
N GLN A 47 30.60 32.25 36.89
CA GLN A 47 29.70 31.11 36.79
C GLN A 47 30.03 30.32 35.53
N ILE A 48 30.41 29.05 35.70
CA ILE A 48 30.87 28.19 34.59
C ILE A 48 29.71 27.34 34.10
N TYR A 49 29.42 27.43 32.81
CA TYR A 49 28.42 26.64 32.11
C TYR A 49 29.12 25.70 31.12
N ASP A 50 29.03 24.40 31.37
CA ASP A 50 29.62 23.39 30.50
C ASP A 50 28.94 23.37 29.12
N ALA A 51 29.73 23.10 28.08
CA ALA A 51 29.20 22.87 26.75
C ALA A 51 28.26 21.67 26.71
N THR A 52 27.20 21.77 25.90
CA THR A 52 26.32 20.67 25.52
C THR A 52 26.56 20.31 24.06
N CYS A 53 25.84 19.32 23.52
CA CYS A 53 25.93 19.03 22.09
C CYS A 53 25.09 19.96 21.20
N THR A 54 24.41 20.94 21.78
CA THR A 54 23.59 21.93 21.05
C THR A 54 23.99 23.38 21.34
N GLU A 55 24.68 23.62 22.45
CA GLU A 55 25.07 24.96 22.89
C GLU A 55 26.53 24.96 23.37
N ASN A 56 27.27 25.99 22.96
CA ASN A 56 28.62 26.23 23.46
C ASN A 56 28.60 26.47 24.97
N GLY A 57 29.62 25.98 25.66
CA GLY A 57 29.85 26.33 27.06
C GLY A 57 30.47 27.74 27.13
N TYR A 58 30.38 28.37 28.30
CA TYR A 58 30.93 29.69 28.55
C TYR A 58 31.09 29.94 30.05
N THR A 59 31.89 30.94 30.38
CA THR A 59 31.93 31.52 31.73
C THR A 59 31.15 32.83 31.70
N GLU A 60 30.16 32.96 32.59
CA GLU A 60 29.43 34.21 32.79
C GLU A 60 30.03 34.96 33.98
N TYR A 61 30.37 36.22 33.76
CA TYR A 61 30.88 37.14 34.75
C TYR A 61 29.74 38.04 35.19
N VAL A 62 29.35 37.99 36.46
CA VAL A 62 28.20 38.75 36.99
C VAL A 62 28.66 39.67 38.11
N CYS A 63 28.33 40.97 38.02
CA CYS A 63 28.52 41.91 39.12
C CYS A 63 27.30 41.87 40.04
N GLU A 64 27.48 41.46 41.30
CA GLU A 64 26.38 41.38 42.25
C GLU A 64 25.81 42.76 42.66
N LEU A 65 26.60 43.82 42.50
CA LEU A 65 26.22 45.17 42.92
C LEU A 65 25.30 45.88 41.92
N CYS A 66 25.49 45.65 40.62
CA CYS A 66 24.73 46.32 39.55
C CYS A 66 23.99 45.36 38.60
N SER A 67 24.18 44.04 38.76
CA SER A 67 23.61 43.00 37.91
C SER A 67 24.02 43.04 36.44
N GLU A 68 25.04 43.83 36.07
CA GLU A 68 25.65 43.72 34.75
C GLU A 68 26.37 42.38 34.61
N SER A 69 26.24 41.76 33.44
CA SER A 69 26.90 40.51 33.11
C SER A 69 27.43 40.46 31.68
N TYR A 70 28.47 39.66 31.47
CA TYR A 70 28.98 39.31 30.15
C TYR A 70 29.49 37.87 30.12
N LYS A 71 29.58 37.30 28.91
CA LYS A 71 30.03 35.92 28.67
C LYS A 71 31.39 35.94 27.99
N ASP A 72 32.32 35.12 28.49
CA ASP A 72 33.64 34.94 27.92
C ASP A 72 34.10 33.46 28.08
N ASN A 73 35.30 33.13 27.62
CA ASN A 73 35.88 31.78 27.70
C ASN A 73 34.96 30.71 27.08
N PHE A 74 34.51 30.96 25.85
CA PHE A 74 33.62 30.04 25.13
C PHE A 74 34.31 28.71 24.83
N THR A 75 33.57 27.63 25.00
CA THR A 75 33.98 26.27 24.63
C THR A 75 33.01 25.72 23.60
N ASP A 76 33.54 25.11 22.53
CA ASP A 76 32.72 24.55 21.47
C ASP A 76 31.79 23.45 21.99
N VAL A 77 30.67 23.27 21.30
CA VAL A 77 29.73 22.17 21.54
C VAL A 77 30.44 20.82 21.63
N LYS A 78 29.93 19.96 22.53
CA LYS A 78 30.34 18.55 22.61
C LYS A 78 29.85 17.78 21.39
N ALA A 79 30.57 16.74 20.99
CA ALA A 79 30.08 15.81 19.97
C ALA A 79 28.78 15.13 20.46
N HIS A 80 27.86 14.85 19.54
CA HIS A 80 26.67 14.07 19.84
C HIS A 80 27.03 12.64 20.28
N ASN A 81 26.36 12.15 21.31
CA ASN A 81 26.45 10.76 21.77
C ASN A 81 25.31 9.93 21.18
N TYR A 82 25.54 9.34 20.00
CA TYR A 82 24.51 8.62 19.26
C TYR A 82 24.35 7.16 19.73
N SER A 83 23.10 6.76 19.97
CA SER A 83 22.67 5.36 19.96
C SER A 83 22.12 4.98 18.59
N GLU A 84 22.43 3.78 18.11
CA GLU A 84 21.97 3.26 16.81
C GLU A 84 20.82 2.25 16.96
N THR A 85 19.91 2.22 15.99
CA THR A 85 18.88 1.18 15.84
C THR A 85 18.78 0.79 14.38
N LYS A 86 18.95 -0.50 14.08
CA LYS A 86 18.94 -1.04 12.72
C LYS A 86 17.56 -1.55 12.35
N THR A 87 17.13 -1.20 11.14
CA THR A 87 15.95 -1.72 10.48
C THR A 87 16.41 -2.53 9.28
N GLU A 88 16.10 -3.82 9.27
CA GLU A 88 16.44 -4.73 8.17
C GLU A 88 15.66 -4.37 6.88
N PRO A 89 16.24 -4.60 5.68
CA PRO A 89 15.54 -4.42 4.43
C PRO A 89 14.39 -5.42 4.27
N THR A 90 13.41 -5.05 3.43
CA THR A 90 12.33 -5.95 2.98
C THR A 90 12.43 -6.16 1.48
N CYS A 91 11.48 -6.90 0.89
CA CYS A 91 11.43 -7.10 -0.57
C CYS A 91 11.30 -5.78 -1.36
N THR A 92 10.74 -4.74 -0.76
CA THR A 92 10.42 -3.48 -1.45
C THR A 92 10.94 -2.23 -0.73
N GLU A 93 11.47 -2.37 0.48
CA GLU A 93 11.99 -1.25 1.26
C GLU A 93 13.44 -1.51 1.67
N LYS A 94 14.26 -0.46 1.57
CA LYS A 94 15.66 -0.48 1.98
C LYS A 94 15.80 -0.59 3.49
N GLY A 95 16.87 -1.25 3.94
CA GLY A 95 17.29 -1.26 5.32
C GLY A 95 18.03 0.03 5.69
N TYR A 96 17.90 0.46 6.94
CA TYR A 96 18.50 1.71 7.41
C TYR A 96 18.84 1.66 8.89
N THR A 97 19.80 2.48 9.28
CA THR A 97 20.16 2.71 10.68
C THR A 97 19.66 4.08 11.11
N THR A 98 18.93 4.13 12.22
CA THR A 98 18.51 5.37 12.88
C THR A 98 19.50 5.69 13.99
N TYR A 99 20.03 6.91 13.98
CA TYR A 99 20.89 7.43 15.04
C TYR A 99 20.09 8.44 15.87
N VAL A 100 20.18 8.33 17.19
CA VAL A 100 19.52 9.25 18.13
C VAL A 100 20.54 9.66 19.18
N CYS A 101 20.79 10.96 19.31
CA CYS A 101 21.65 11.49 20.37
C CYS A 101 20.92 11.36 21.71
N VAL A 102 21.51 10.64 22.67
CA VAL A 102 20.87 10.39 23.97
C VAL A 102 20.80 11.65 24.84
N ASP A 103 21.66 12.63 24.57
CA ASP A 103 21.77 13.85 25.38
C ASP A 103 20.78 14.94 24.93
N CYS A 104 20.48 15.03 23.63
CA CYS A 104 19.63 16.10 23.07
C CYS A 104 18.47 15.65 22.19
N GLY A 105 18.37 14.35 21.87
CA GLY A 105 17.30 13.79 21.04
C GLY A 105 17.42 14.08 19.55
N PHE A 106 18.48 14.74 19.08
CA PHE A 106 18.73 14.91 17.65
C PHE A 106 18.81 13.54 16.96
N THR A 107 18.13 13.42 15.81
CA THR A 107 18.04 12.16 15.08
C THR A 107 18.30 12.34 13.59
N TYR A 108 18.95 11.34 12.99
CA TYR A 108 19.07 11.21 11.55
C TYR A 108 19.05 9.74 11.15
N VAL A 109 18.77 9.48 9.88
CA VAL A 109 18.70 8.13 9.32
C VAL A 109 19.75 7.98 8.22
N GLN A 110 20.44 6.85 8.22
CA GLN A 110 21.36 6.45 7.17
C GLN A 110 20.83 5.20 6.48
N THR A 111 20.66 5.23 5.16
CA THR A 111 20.29 4.05 4.39
C THR A 111 21.54 3.23 4.11
N ASP A 112 21.55 1.97 4.53
CA ASP A 112 22.77 1.13 4.55
C ASP A 112 22.67 -0.08 3.63
N VAL A 113 21.44 -0.55 3.33
CA VAL A 113 21.21 -1.81 2.61
C VAL A 113 20.05 -1.63 1.63
N ASP A 114 20.25 -2.02 0.37
CA ASP A 114 19.19 -2.02 -0.64
C ASP A 114 18.09 -3.04 -0.30
N GLU A 115 16.92 -2.89 -0.93
CA GLU A 115 15.84 -3.86 -0.83
C GLU A 115 16.29 -5.27 -1.26
N THR A 116 15.76 -6.30 -0.62
CA THR A 116 16.17 -7.69 -0.92
C THR A 116 15.66 -8.19 -2.26
N GLY A 117 14.69 -7.48 -2.85
CA GLY A 117 13.91 -7.95 -3.98
C GLY A 117 13.00 -9.13 -3.62
N HIS A 118 12.27 -9.60 -4.62
CA HIS A 118 11.41 -10.78 -4.50
C HIS A 118 12.17 -12.06 -4.85
N ASN A 119 11.98 -13.10 -4.02
CA ASN A 119 12.45 -14.46 -4.29
C ASN A 119 11.26 -15.32 -4.76
N PHE A 120 11.05 -15.37 -6.07
CA PHE A 120 9.89 -16.05 -6.65
C PHE A 120 10.09 -17.55 -6.82
N GLU A 121 9.08 -18.30 -6.42
CA GLU A 121 8.83 -19.68 -6.85
C GLU A 121 7.59 -19.71 -7.76
N GLU A 122 7.44 -20.78 -8.55
CA GLU A 122 6.45 -20.85 -9.61
C GLU A 122 5.57 -22.10 -9.49
N VAL A 123 4.29 -21.94 -9.83
CA VAL A 123 3.34 -23.03 -10.05
C VAL A 123 2.77 -22.92 -11.47
N ILE A 124 2.98 -23.97 -12.26
CA ILE A 124 2.48 -24.05 -13.63
C ILE A 124 1.16 -24.82 -13.64
N VAL A 125 0.10 -24.17 -14.09
CA VAL A 125 -1.22 -24.77 -14.31
C VAL A 125 -1.38 -24.98 -15.82
N PRO A 126 -1.44 -26.22 -16.32
CA PRO A 126 -1.66 -26.47 -17.75
C PRO A 126 -3.08 -26.09 -18.18
N ASN A 127 -3.26 -25.78 -19.46
CA ASN A 127 -4.58 -25.58 -20.05
C ASN A 127 -5.27 -26.92 -20.30
N ASP A 128 -6.61 -26.91 -20.33
CA ASP A 128 -7.43 -28.05 -20.71
C ASP A 128 -8.46 -27.66 -21.79
N CYS A 129 -9.42 -28.54 -22.10
CA CYS A 129 -10.45 -28.27 -23.11
C CYS A 129 -11.30 -27.03 -22.82
N THR A 130 -11.43 -26.65 -21.55
CA THR A 130 -12.36 -25.63 -21.04
C THR A 130 -11.69 -24.52 -20.25
N HIS A 131 -10.53 -24.77 -19.64
CA HIS A 131 -9.81 -23.83 -18.80
C HIS A 131 -8.49 -23.41 -19.43
N LYS A 132 -8.16 -22.13 -19.26
CA LYS A 132 -6.85 -21.58 -19.60
C LYS A 132 -5.79 -22.12 -18.64
N GLY A 133 -4.58 -22.29 -19.16
CA GLY A 133 -3.38 -22.53 -18.36
C GLY A 133 -2.68 -21.22 -18.07
N TYR A 134 -1.81 -21.22 -17.07
CA TYR A 134 -1.07 -20.05 -16.61
C TYR A 134 0.08 -20.45 -15.68
N THR A 135 0.98 -19.51 -15.42
CA THR A 135 2.04 -19.66 -14.41
C THR A 135 1.82 -18.64 -13.30
N THR A 136 1.76 -19.09 -12.05
CA THR A 136 1.67 -18.23 -10.87
C THR A 136 3.03 -18.16 -10.19
N HIS A 137 3.53 -16.95 -10.00
CA HIS A 137 4.74 -16.63 -9.27
C HIS A 137 4.38 -16.18 -7.86
N PHE A 138 5.07 -16.69 -6.85
CA PHE A 138 4.86 -16.29 -5.46
C PHE A 138 6.19 -16.07 -4.74
N CYS A 139 6.32 -14.93 -4.07
CA CYS A 139 7.52 -14.60 -3.32
C CYS A 139 7.47 -15.30 -1.95
N THR A 140 8.47 -16.14 -1.67
CA THR A 140 8.57 -16.89 -0.40
C THR A 140 8.87 -16.01 0.81
N ASN A 141 9.41 -14.80 0.59
CA ASN A 141 9.78 -13.88 1.67
C ASN A 141 8.64 -12.96 2.11
N CYS A 142 7.76 -12.53 1.19
CA CYS A 142 6.73 -11.52 1.49
C CYS A 142 5.32 -11.90 1.05
N GLY A 143 5.13 -13.03 0.38
CA GLY A 143 3.81 -13.48 -0.08
C GLY A 143 3.24 -12.71 -1.26
N TYR A 144 3.99 -11.78 -1.87
CA TYR A 144 3.56 -11.14 -3.12
C TYR A 144 3.42 -12.18 -4.24
N THR A 145 2.30 -12.14 -4.97
CA THR A 145 2.01 -13.09 -6.05
C THR A 145 1.55 -12.38 -7.31
N TYR A 146 1.91 -12.92 -8.47
CA TYR A 146 1.34 -12.53 -9.76
C TYR A 146 1.23 -13.72 -10.69
N THR A 147 0.40 -13.61 -11.73
CA THR A 147 0.18 -14.67 -12.72
C THR A 147 0.47 -14.14 -14.11
N ASP A 148 1.16 -14.93 -14.93
CA ASP A 148 1.50 -14.63 -16.31
C ASP A 148 1.46 -15.91 -17.19
N ASN A 149 2.06 -15.83 -18.39
CA ASN A 149 2.17 -16.96 -19.32
C ASN A 149 0.83 -17.65 -19.59
N ILE A 150 -0.22 -16.85 -19.83
CA ILE A 150 -1.58 -17.34 -20.06
C ILE A 150 -1.62 -18.13 -21.38
N THR A 151 -2.13 -19.35 -21.32
CA THR A 151 -2.41 -20.20 -22.49
C THR A 151 -3.92 -20.42 -22.59
N GLU A 152 -4.49 -20.17 -23.76
CA GLU A 152 -5.93 -20.33 -23.98
C GLU A 152 -6.36 -21.80 -23.84
N ALA A 153 -7.63 -22.04 -23.51
CA ALA A 153 -8.19 -23.38 -23.49
C ALA A 153 -8.03 -24.03 -24.87
N ILE A 154 -7.77 -25.35 -24.89
CA ILE A 154 -7.54 -26.11 -26.12
C ILE A 154 -8.80 -26.13 -27.00
N GLY A 155 -9.98 -26.06 -26.37
CA GLY A 155 -11.24 -26.39 -26.99
C GLY A 155 -11.47 -27.90 -27.06
N HIS A 156 -12.67 -28.29 -27.48
CA HIS A 156 -13.01 -29.69 -27.71
C HIS A 156 -12.69 -30.10 -29.15
N ASP A 157 -12.06 -31.25 -29.31
CA ASP A 157 -11.83 -31.92 -30.60
C ASP A 157 -12.80 -33.09 -30.71
N PHE A 158 -13.98 -32.83 -31.30
CA PHE A 158 -15.07 -33.80 -31.35
C PHE A 158 -14.95 -34.77 -32.53
N VAL A 159 -15.10 -36.05 -32.22
CA VAL A 159 -15.35 -37.11 -33.20
C VAL A 159 -16.83 -37.43 -33.19
N GLU A 160 -17.43 -37.49 -34.38
CA GLU A 160 -18.86 -37.73 -34.55
C GLU A 160 -19.16 -39.20 -34.87
N THR A 161 -20.29 -39.70 -34.36
CA THR A 161 -20.86 -41.01 -34.74
C THR A 161 -22.36 -40.85 -34.95
N VAL A 162 -22.84 -41.24 -36.13
CA VAL A 162 -24.26 -41.15 -36.50
C VAL A 162 -24.96 -42.46 -36.16
N PHE A 163 -26.07 -42.36 -35.43
CA PHE A 163 -26.97 -43.46 -35.13
C PHE A 163 -28.27 -43.24 -35.89
N ASP A 164 -28.58 -44.15 -36.81
CA ASP A 164 -29.81 -44.09 -37.59
C ASP A 164 -31.04 -44.39 -36.73
N ALA A 165 -32.15 -43.71 -37.02
CA ALA A 165 -33.42 -44.00 -36.38
C ALA A 165 -33.95 -45.38 -36.81
N THR A 166 -34.55 -46.10 -35.87
CA THR A 166 -35.28 -47.34 -36.13
C THR A 166 -36.75 -47.16 -35.76
N CYS A 167 -37.59 -48.18 -35.97
CA CYS A 167 -38.98 -48.10 -35.51
C CYS A 167 -39.10 -48.18 -33.97
N THR A 168 -38.03 -48.57 -33.27
CA THR A 168 -38.01 -48.72 -31.80
C THR A 168 -37.16 -47.68 -31.10
N GLU A 169 -36.16 -47.10 -31.77
CA GLU A 169 -35.17 -46.17 -31.21
C GLU A 169 -35.06 -44.92 -32.07
N ILE A 170 -34.86 -43.76 -31.44
CA ILE A 170 -34.58 -42.49 -32.14
C ILE A 170 -33.18 -42.53 -32.77
N GLY A 171 -32.98 -41.80 -33.85
CA GLY A 171 -31.65 -41.53 -34.38
C GLY A 171 -31.06 -40.25 -33.78
N TYR A 172 -29.74 -40.12 -33.80
CA TYR A 172 -29.02 -38.92 -33.34
C TYR A 172 -27.56 -38.96 -33.81
N THR A 173 -26.89 -37.81 -33.76
CA THR A 173 -25.44 -37.73 -33.91
C THR A 173 -24.82 -37.56 -32.53
N GLN A 174 -23.88 -38.43 -32.18
CA GLN A 174 -23.09 -38.34 -30.95
C GLN A 174 -21.75 -37.68 -31.24
N HIS A 175 -21.35 -36.75 -30.38
CA HIS A 175 -20.06 -36.08 -30.40
C HIS A 175 -19.25 -36.52 -29.19
N VAL A 176 -18.02 -36.97 -29.39
CA VAL A 176 -17.10 -37.38 -28.32
C VAL A 176 -15.80 -36.63 -28.45
N CYS A 177 -15.43 -35.83 -27.44
CA CYS A 177 -14.14 -35.13 -27.43
C CYS A 177 -13.01 -36.14 -27.25
N ASN A 178 -12.06 -36.21 -28.18
CA ASN A 178 -10.93 -37.15 -28.11
C ASN A 178 -9.96 -36.83 -26.96
N THR A 179 -9.93 -35.58 -26.49
CA THR A 179 -9.00 -35.12 -25.45
C THR A 179 -9.53 -35.35 -24.03
N CYS A 180 -10.81 -35.05 -23.77
CA CYS A 180 -11.38 -35.10 -22.41
C CYS A 180 -12.56 -36.06 -22.25
N GLY A 181 -13.03 -36.69 -23.34
CA GLY A 181 -14.16 -37.61 -23.29
C GLY A 181 -15.51 -36.94 -23.04
N TYR A 182 -15.61 -35.61 -23.04
CA TYR A 182 -16.90 -34.93 -22.98
C TYR A 182 -17.76 -35.34 -24.17
N THR A 183 -19.02 -35.69 -23.90
CA THR A 183 -19.96 -36.18 -24.90
C THR A 183 -21.26 -35.41 -24.89
N PHE A 184 -21.82 -35.17 -26.08
CA PHE A 184 -23.20 -34.71 -26.22
C PHE A 184 -23.81 -35.28 -27.50
N ASN A 185 -25.15 -35.29 -27.57
CA ASN A 185 -25.87 -35.72 -28.76
C ASN A 185 -26.66 -34.54 -29.34
N ASP A 186 -26.72 -34.45 -30.66
CA ASP A 186 -27.56 -33.50 -31.40
C ASP A 186 -28.18 -34.17 -32.63
N ASN A 187 -28.77 -33.37 -33.54
CA ASN A 187 -29.39 -33.85 -34.77
C ASN A 187 -30.39 -35.00 -34.52
N ILE A 188 -31.28 -34.82 -33.54
CA ILE A 188 -32.22 -35.86 -33.13
C ILE A 188 -33.22 -36.14 -34.26
N ILE A 189 -33.38 -37.42 -34.61
CA ILE A 189 -34.31 -37.94 -35.60
C ILE A 189 -35.34 -38.83 -34.89
N GLU A 190 -36.62 -38.51 -35.04
CA GLU A 190 -37.71 -39.31 -34.48
C GLU A 190 -37.73 -40.72 -35.05
N LYS A 191 -38.36 -41.65 -34.30
CA LYS A 191 -38.46 -43.06 -34.68
C LYS A 191 -39.13 -43.23 -36.04
N LEU A 192 -38.64 -44.18 -36.82
CA LEU A 192 -39.26 -44.53 -38.10
C LEU A 192 -40.66 -45.14 -37.88
N PRO A 193 -41.62 -44.91 -38.79
CA PRO A 193 -42.91 -45.56 -38.69
C PRO A 193 -42.73 -47.08 -38.84
N HIS A 194 -43.50 -47.86 -38.09
CA HIS A 194 -43.64 -49.28 -38.36
C HIS A 194 -44.33 -49.49 -39.71
N ASN A 195 -43.72 -50.27 -40.59
CA ASN A 195 -44.35 -50.70 -41.83
C ASN A 195 -45.04 -52.04 -41.59
N TYR A 196 -46.31 -51.98 -41.19
CA TYR A 196 -47.12 -53.17 -40.95
C TYR A 196 -47.78 -53.64 -42.24
N GLU A 197 -47.65 -54.92 -42.57
CA GLU A 197 -48.45 -55.54 -43.63
C GLU A 197 -49.66 -56.24 -43.01
N ALA A 198 -50.83 -56.02 -43.62
CA ALA A 198 -52.05 -56.69 -43.18
C ALA A 198 -52.09 -58.10 -43.78
N VAL A 199 -52.05 -59.11 -42.91
CA VAL A 199 -52.25 -60.51 -43.30
C VAL A 199 -53.67 -60.92 -42.92
N THR A 200 -54.41 -61.39 -43.91
CA THR A 200 -55.76 -61.91 -43.73
C THR A 200 -55.76 -63.41 -43.93
N VAL A 201 -56.19 -64.14 -42.91
CA VAL A 201 -56.48 -65.57 -43.01
C VAL A 201 -57.98 -65.71 -43.25
N ASP A 202 -58.34 -66.21 -44.43
CA ASP A 202 -59.73 -66.40 -44.80
C ASP A 202 -60.41 -67.46 -43.92
N ALA A 203 -61.70 -67.24 -43.64
CA ALA A 203 -62.49 -68.17 -42.85
C ALA A 203 -62.69 -69.50 -43.61
N THR A 204 -62.64 -70.61 -42.88
CA THR A 204 -62.97 -71.94 -43.41
C THR A 204 -64.24 -72.48 -42.75
N CYS A 205 -64.72 -73.63 -43.20
CA CYS A 205 -65.89 -74.29 -42.61
C CYS A 205 -65.67 -74.76 -41.16
N LEU A 206 -64.43 -74.78 -40.67
CA LEU A 206 -64.07 -75.29 -39.35
C LEU A 206 -63.50 -74.21 -38.41
N GLU A 207 -63.02 -73.08 -38.94
CA GLU A 207 -62.40 -72.01 -38.16
C GLU A 207 -62.75 -70.62 -38.72
N GLY A 208 -62.99 -69.66 -37.83
CA GLY A 208 -63.23 -68.27 -38.19
C GLY A 208 -61.95 -67.60 -38.69
N GLY A 209 -62.05 -66.83 -39.78
CA GLY A 209 -60.94 -66.05 -40.31
C GLY A 209 -60.57 -64.89 -39.38
N TYR A 210 -59.32 -64.44 -39.46
CA TYR A 210 -58.82 -63.30 -38.68
C TYR A 210 -57.80 -62.51 -39.48
N GLY A 211 -57.75 -61.21 -39.21
CA GLY A 211 -56.69 -60.33 -39.71
C GLY A 211 -55.72 -60.00 -38.59
N HIS A 212 -54.43 -60.01 -38.89
CA HIS A 212 -53.42 -59.45 -37.99
C HIS A 212 -52.40 -58.62 -38.77
N ARG A 213 -51.69 -57.75 -38.06
CA ARG A 213 -50.58 -56.97 -38.60
C ARG A 213 -49.29 -57.74 -38.32
N VAL A 214 -48.41 -57.85 -39.31
CA VAL A 214 -47.03 -58.32 -39.15
C VAL A 214 -46.06 -57.23 -39.51
#